data_AF-W3RQB2-F1
#
_entry.id   AF-W3RQB2-F1
#
_cell.length_a   1.000
_cell.length_b   1.000
_cell.length_c   1.000
_cell.angle_alpha   90.00
_cell.angle_beta   90.00
_cell.angle_gamma   90.00
#
_symmetry.space_group_name_H-M   'P 1'
#
loop_
_entity.id
_entity.type
_entity.pdbx_description
1 polymer ?
#
loop_
_entity_poly.entity_id
_entity_poly.type
_entity_poly.pdbx_seq_one_letter_code
_entity_poly.pdbx_strand_id
1 'polypeptide(L)'
;MQIALRQLFLDFLSAIVFLLLYALTNSLAIATGLAVAVSVAQVAIAKMRGQHVDAMQWLVLGLVLVLGAVTLITHDSRFIMIKPSLVHGAIGIVMLRPGWMGRYLPKVATENLSQRFIINAGYCWAALMFVLAIANVIVATSFGFRVWGWFVSVGLIGAKLVAFFIQYAIMRMAVRKRRAAASQTA
;
A
#
# COMPACT_ATOMS: atom_id res chain seq x y z
N MET A 1 10.76 -18.05 3.39
CA MET A 1 11.22 -16.72 3.84
C MET A 1 11.95 -15.94 2.73
N GLN A 2 12.79 -16.58 1.91
CA GLN A 2 13.55 -15.94 0.83
C GLN A 2 12.70 -15.21 -0.24
N ILE A 3 11.55 -15.76 -0.63
CA ILE A 3 10.68 -15.15 -1.66
C ILE A 3 10.10 -13.81 -1.17
N ALA A 4 9.60 -13.76 0.07
CA ALA A 4 9.06 -12.54 0.67
C ALA A 4 10.15 -11.46 0.83
N LEU A 5 11.36 -11.86 1.23
CA LEU A 5 12.49 -10.94 1.36
C LEU A 5 12.91 -10.35 0.00
N ARG A 6 12.92 -11.17 -1.06
CA ARG A 6 13.23 -10.73 -2.42
C ARG A 6 12.18 -9.75 -2.95
N GLN A 7 10.90 -10.00 -2.71
CA GLN A 7 9.82 -9.11 -3.10
C GLN A 7 9.96 -7.75 -2.41
N LEU A 8 10.16 -7.77 -1.08
CA LEU A 8 10.35 -6.57 -0.28
C LEU A 8 11.57 -5.77 -0.78
N PHE A 9 12.68 -6.46 -1.06
CA PHE A 9 13.89 -5.83 -1.59
C PHE A 9 13.66 -5.17 -2.95
N LEU A 10 12.88 -5.80 -3.84
CA LEU A 10 12.53 -5.22 -5.14
C LEU A 10 11.59 -4.01 -5.00
N ASP A 11 10.64 -4.06 -4.06
CA ASP A 11 9.73 -2.94 -3.77
C ASP A 11 10.50 -1.73 -3.21
N PHE A 12 11.43 -1.97 -2.28
CA PHE A 12 12.33 -0.93 -1.76
C PHE A 12 13.33 -0.45 -2.81
N LEU A 13 13.87 -1.34 -3.65
CA LEU A 13 14.77 -0.96 -4.74
C LEU A 13 14.08 -0.02 -5.72
N SER A 14 12.81 -0.28 -6.07
CA SER A 14 12.05 0.60 -6.96
C SER A 14 11.82 1.98 -6.33
N ALA A 15 11.54 2.05 -5.03
CA ALA A 15 11.41 3.31 -4.29
C ALA A 15 12.74 4.07 -4.21
N ILE A 16 13.86 3.36 -3.96
CA ILE A 16 15.21 3.94 -3.91
C ILE A 16 15.63 4.47 -5.29
N VAL A 17 15.38 3.72 -6.37
CA VAL A 17 15.65 4.14 -7.75
C VAL A 17 14.85 5.40 -8.10
N PHE A 18 13.57 5.45 -7.71
CA PHE A 18 12.76 6.66 -7.88
C PHE A 18 13.36 7.87 -7.15
N LEU A 19 13.77 7.68 -5.88
CA LEU A 19 14.35 8.74 -5.05
C LEU A 19 15.70 9.23 -5.60
N LEU A 20 16.55 8.32 -6.07
CA LEU A 20 17.82 8.61 -6.74
C LEU A 20 17.60 9.39 -8.04
N LEU A 21 16.67 8.96 -8.88
CA LEU A 21 16.39 9.63 -10.15
C LEU A 21 15.86 11.05 -9.93
N TYR A 22 14.96 11.25 -8.96
CA TYR A 22 14.47 12.58 -8.62
C TYR A 22 15.60 13.48 -8.09
N ALA A 23 16.44 12.96 -7.19
CA ALA A 23 17.55 13.70 -6.63
C ALA A 23 18.63 14.07 -7.67
N LEU A 24 18.87 13.22 -8.67
CA LEU A 24 19.88 13.43 -9.71
C LEU A 24 19.37 14.31 -10.87
N THR A 25 18.09 14.22 -11.22
CA THR A 25 17.56 14.92 -12.40
C THR A 25 16.91 16.26 -12.08
N ASN A 26 16.50 16.50 -10.82
CA ASN A 26 15.65 17.64 -10.42
C ASN A 26 14.37 17.80 -11.30
N SER A 27 14.06 16.80 -12.13
CA SER A 27 12.98 16.85 -13.11
C SER A 27 11.87 15.91 -12.67
N LEU A 28 10.84 16.52 -12.10
CA LEU A 28 9.62 15.84 -11.71
C LEU A 28 8.97 15.10 -12.88
N ALA A 29 9.14 15.61 -14.11
CA ALA A 29 8.59 15.00 -15.31
C ALA A 29 9.25 13.64 -15.62
N ILE A 30 10.58 13.56 -15.54
CA ILE A 30 11.32 12.30 -15.77
C ILE A 30 11.00 11.29 -14.67
N ALA A 31 11.03 11.70 -13.40
CA ALA A 31 10.72 10.82 -12.28
C ALA A 31 9.28 10.25 -12.36
N THR A 32 8.30 11.09 -12.72
CA THR A 32 6.90 10.67 -12.87
C THR A 32 6.70 9.76 -14.08
N GLY A 33 7.28 10.09 -15.23
CA GLY A 33 7.21 9.25 -16.43
C GLY A 33 7.80 7.86 -16.19
N LEU A 34 8.92 7.78 -15.47
CA LEU A 34 9.57 6.51 -15.16
C LEU A 34 8.78 5.69 -14.14
N ALA A 35 8.17 6.33 -13.13
CA ALA A 35 7.28 5.65 -12.18
C ALA A 35 6.04 5.06 -12.87
N VAL A 36 5.48 5.77 -13.85
CA VAL A 36 4.39 5.27 -14.69
C VAL A 36 4.87 4.08 -15.52
N ALA A 37 6.01 4.19 -16.20
CA ALA A 37 6.57 3.11 -17.01
C ALA A 37 6.84 1.83 -16.20
N VAL A 38 7.42 1.97 -15.00
CA VAL A 38 7.66 0.85 -14.09
C VAL A 38 6.35 0.20 -13.65
N SER A 39 5.33 1.00 -13.31
CA SER A 39 4.03 0.48 -12.88
C SER A 39 3.33 -0.29 -14.00
N VAL A 40 3.38 0.22 -15.23
CA VAL A 40 2.86 -0.47 -16.42
C VAL A 40 3.63 -1.77 -16.67
N ALA A 41 4.97 -1.72 -16.60
CA ALA A 41 5.81 -2.90 -16.79
C ALA A 41 5.55 -3.98 -15.74
N GLN A 42 5.36 -3.62 -14.47
CA GLN A 42 5.04 -4.56 -13.39
C GLN A 42 3.73 -5.30 -13.68
N VAL A 43 2.66 -4.59 -14.07
CA VAL A 43 1.37 -5.22 -14.38
C VAL A 43 1.45 -6.04 -15.66
N ALA A 44 2.18 -5.57 -16.69
CA ALA A 44 2.39 -6.32 -17.92
C ALA A 44 3.14 -7.64 -17.67
N ILE A 45 4.23 -7.60 -16.89
CA ILE A 45 5.00 -8.79 -16.50
C ILE A 45 4.15 -9.75 -15.66
N ALA A 46 3.36 -9.24 -14.71
CA ALA A 46 2.44 -10.05 -13.92
C ALA A 46 1.43 -10.78 -14.81
N LYS A 47 0.83 -10.07 -15.77
CA LYS A 47 -0.11 -10.64 -16.74
C LYS A 47 0.55 -11.68 -17.66
N MET A 48 1.76 -11.40 -18.17
CA MET A 48 2.53 -12.35 -18.99
C MET A 48 2.90 -13.62 -18.23
N ARG A 49 3.08 -13.54 -16.92
CA ARG A 49 3.36 -14.69 -16.03
C ARG A 49 2.10 -15.46 -15.63
N GLY A 50 0.94 -15.15 -16.23
CA GLY A 50 -0.33 -15.78 -15.90
C GLY A 50 -0.81 -15.48 -14.47
N GLN A 51 -0.28 -14.44 -13.83
CA GLN A 51 -0.73 -14.05 -12.50
C GLN A 51 -2.09 -13.37 -12.59
N HIS A 52 -3.01 -13.75 -11.71
CA HIS A 52 -4.32 -13.14 -11.65
C HIS A 52 -4.20 -11.69 -11.16
N VAL A 53 -4.47 -10.72 -12.05
CA VAL A 53 -4.40 -9.30 -11.70
C VAL A 53 -5.70 -8.88 -11.03
N ASP A 54 -5.63 -8.71 -9.72
CA ASP A 54 -6.78 -8.40 -8.89
C ASP A 54 -7.29 -6.96 -9.07
N ALA A 55 -8.57 -6.72 -8.74
CA ALA A 55 -9.19 -5.39 -8.79
C ALA A 55 -8.40 -4.29 -8.04
N MET A 56 -7.68 -4.65 -6.96
CA MET A 56 -6.83 -3.72 -6.22
C MET A 56 -5.59 -3.30 -7.02
N GLN A 57 -5.00 -4.22 -7.80
CA GLN A 57 -3.85 -3.91 -8.65
C GLN A 57 -4.27 -3.03 -9.83
N TRP A 58 -5.44 -3.29 -10.42
CA TRP A 58 -6.03 -2.42 -11.44
C TRP A 58 -6.34 -1.02 -10.91
N LEU A 59 -6.87 -0.91 -9.69
CA LEU A 59 -7.09 0.39 -9.04
C LEU A 59 -5.78 1.16 -8.90
N VAL A 60 -4.73 0.52 -8.36
CA VAL A 60 -3.42 1.15 -8.17
C VAL A 60 -2.83 1.58 -9.52
N LEU A 61 -2.90 0.74 -10.55
CA LEU A 61 -2.42 1.10 -11.89
C LEU A 61 -3.19 2.29 -12.46
N GLY A 62 -4.52 2.27 -12.39
CA GLY A 62 -5.37 3.36 -12.86
C GLY A 62 -5.06 4.67 -12.14
N LEU A 63 -4.88 4.64 -10.82
CA LEU A 63 -4.49 5.81 -10.03
C LEU A 63 -3.10 6.33 -10.43
N VAL A 64 -2.12 5.45 -10.64
CA VAL A 64 -0.77 5.85 -11.07
C VAL A 64 -0.82 6.53 -12.45
N LEU A 65 -1.59 5.98 -13.38
CA LEU A 65 -1.74 6.53 -14.73
C LEU A 65 -2.46 7.88 -14.70
N VAL A 66 -3.63 7.96 -14.07
CA VAL A 66 -4.44 9.19 -14.03
C VAL A 66 -3.73 10.28 -13.24
N LEU A 67 -3.29 9.99 -12.01
CA LEU A 67 -2.63 11.00 -11.19
C LEU A 67 -1.24 11.34 -11.71
N GLY A 68 -0.54 10.39 -12.35
CA GLY A 68 0.71 10.64 -13.06
C GLY A 68 0.53 11.61 -14.21
N ALA A 69 -0.45 11.36 -15.09
CA ALA A 69 -0.79 12.24 -16.20
C ALA A 69 -1.18 13.64 -15.72
N VAL A 70 -2.04 13.75 -14.70
CA VAL A 70 -2.42 15.05 -14.14
C VAL A 70 -1.19 15.78 -13.58
N THR A 71 -0.27 15.09 -12.89
CA THR A 71 0.98 15.70 -12.38
C THR A 71 1.84 16.28 -13.51
N LEU A 72 1.96 15.54 -14.62
CA LEU A 72 2.72 15.96 -15.80
C LEU A 72 2.08 17.14 -16.53
N ILE A 73 0.77 17.34 -16.40
CA ILE A 73 0.06 18.45 -17.02
C ILE A 73 0.11 19.68 -16.11
N THR A 74 -0.25 19.53 -14.84
CA THR A 74 -0.39 20.65 -13.91
C THR A 74 0.93 21.23 -13.44
N HIS A 75 2.02 20.44 -13.41
CA HIS A 75 3.33 20.83 -12.87
C HIS A 75 3.27 21.48 -11.46
N ASP A 76 2.16 21.31 -10.74
CA ASP A 76 1.89 22.02 -9.49
C ASP A 76 2.38 21.18 -8.31
N SER A 77 3.31 21.75 -7.54
CA SER A 77 3.79 21.20 -6.28
C SER A 77 2.68 20.81 -5.30
N ARG A 78 1.57 21.55 -5.26
CA ARG A 78 0.43 21.27 -4.37
C ARG A 78 -0.31 20.00 -4.79
N PHE A 79 -0.43 19.74 -6.08
CA PHE A 79 -1.06 18.52 -6.58
C PHE A 79 -0.24 17.28 -6.19
N ILE A 80 1.09 17.37 -6.25
CA ILE A 80 1.99 16.31 -5.80
C ILE A 80 1.74 16.00 -4.31
N MET A 81 1.54 17.02 -3.48
CA MET A 81 1.35 16.87 -2.04
C MET A 81 0.00 16.24 -1.67
N ILE A 82 -1.05 16.50 -2.45
CA ILE A 82 -2.40 15.94 -2.27
C ILE A 82 -2.52 14.52 -2.85
N LYS A 83 -1.70 14.17 -3.85
CA LYS A 83 -1.72 12.88 -4.54
C LYS A 83 -1.77 11.67 -3.59
N PRO A 84 -0.97 11.56 -2.50
CA PRO A 84 -1.09 10.47 -1.56
C PRO A 84 -2.50 10.37 -0.96
N SER A 85 -3.15 11.47 -0.60
CA SER A 85 -4.51 11.44 -0.03
C SER A 85 -5.53 10.84 -0.98
N LEU A 86 -5.46 11.17 -2.27
CA LEU A 86 -6.36 10.60 -3.29
C LEU A 86 -6.16 9.08 -3.40
N VAL A 87 -4.90 8.63 -3.41
CA VAL A 87 -4.57 7.21 -3.49
C VAL A 87 -5.06 6.47 -2.23
N HIS A 88 -4.76 6.98 -1.04
CA HIS A 88 -5.18 6.35 0.22
C HIS A 88 -6.71 6.33 0.35
N GLY A 89 -7.39 7.41 -0.02
CA GLY A 89 -8.85 7.49 -0.01
C GLY A 89 -9.48 6.46 -0.95
N ALA A 90 -9.01 6.38 -2.19
CA ALA A 90 -9.51 5.41 -3.17
C ALA A 90 -9.27 3.95 -2.73
N ILE A 91 -8.08 3.65 -2.20
CA ILE A 91 -7.75 2.34 -1.61
C ILE A 91 -8.67 2.05 -0.43
N GLY A 92 -8.88 3.02 0.47
CA GLY A 92 -9.78 2.91 1.62
C GLY A 92 -11.21 2.56 1.23
N ILE A 93 -11.74 3.19 0.17
CA ILE A 93 -13.07 2.89 -0.38
C ILE A 93 -13.16 1.43 -0.83
N VAL A 94 -12.18 0.94 -1.57
CA VAL A 94 -12.16 -0.48 -2.02
C VAL A 94 -12.04 -1.45 -0.85
N MET A 95 -11.32 -1.07 0.21
CA MET A 95 -11.20 -1.85 1.45
C MET A 95 -12.49 -1.91 2.28
N LEU A 96 -13.51 -1.09 2.00
CA LEU A 96 -14.83 -1.23 2.63
C LEU A 96 -15.60 -2.46 2.11
N ARG A 97 -15.14 -3.10 1.03
CA ARG A 97 -15.73 -4.35 0.56
C ARG A 97 -15.42 -5.48 1.56
N PRO A 98 -16.45 -6.17 2.11
CA PRO A 98 -16.23 -7.28 3.02
C PRO A 98 -15.35 -8.36 2.39
N GLY A 99 -14.39 -8.89 3.17
CA GLY A 99 -13.54 -10.01 2.75
C GLY A 99 -12.41 -9.65 1.78
N TRP A 100 -12.19 -8.38 1.46
CA TRP A 100 -11.11 -7.95 0.55
C TRP A 100 -9.72 -8.44 1.01
N MET A 101 -9.51 -8.56 2.33
CA MET A 101 -8.23 -8.93 2.92
C MET A 101 -7.94 -10.43 2.84
N GLY A 102 -8.97 -11.29 2.74
CA GLY A 102 -8.82 -12.74 2.83
C GLY A 102 -7.84 -13.32 1.81
N ARG A 103 -7.84 -12.80 0.57
CA ARG A 103 -6.94 -13.23 -0.51
C ARG A 103 -5.46 -12.87 -0.29
N TYR A 104 -5.17 -11.92 0.60
CA TYR A 104 -3.81 -11.48 0.91
C TYR A 104 -3.24 -12.16 2.15
N LEU A 105 -4.07 -12.93 2.87
CA LEU A 105 -3.65 -13.69 4.04
C LEU A 105 -3.12 -15.07 3.63
N PRO A 106 -2.11 -15.62 4.35
CA PRO A 106 -1.67 -16.98 4.13
C PRO A 106 -2.76 -17.98 4.52
N LYS A 107 -2.79 -19.15 3.86
CA LYS A 107 -3.79 -20.22 4.12
C LYS A 107 -3.95 -20.56 5.60
N VAL A 108 -2.83 -20.61 6.33
CA VAL A 108 -2.82 -20.85 7.78
C VAL A 108 -3.68 -19.84 8.56
N ALA A 109 -3.73 -18.58 8.14
CA ALA A 109 -4.55 -17.57 8.80
C ALA A 109 -6.02 -17.70 8.38
N THR A 110 -6.30 -17.95 7.11
CA THR A 110 -7.69 -18.08 6.60
C THR A 110 -8.40 -19.33 7.11
N GLU A 111 -7.68 -20.43 7.32
CA GLU A 111 -8.25 -21.69 7.82
C GLU A 111 -8.44 -21.68 9.34
N ASN A 112 -7.58 -20.98 10.08
CA ASN A 112 -7.62 -21.00 11.54
C ASN A 112 -8.41 -19.82 12.14
N LEU A 113 -8.55 -18.68 11.45
CA LEU A 113 -9.26 -17.51 11.97
C LEU A 113 -10.71 -17.48 11.46
N SER A 114 -11.62 -16.90 12.26
CA SER A 114 -13.00 -16.74 11.82
C SER A 114 -13.10 -15.68 10.71
N GLN A 115 -14.04 -15.87 9.79
CA GLN A 115 -14.30 -14.90 8.73
C GLN A 115 -14.63 -13.51 9.29
N ARG A 116 -15.37 -13.44 10.41
CA ARG A 116 -15.66 -12.18 11.12
C ARG A 116 -14.40 -11.47 11.60
N PHE A 117 -13.42 -12.20 12.13
CA PHE A 117 -12.14 -11.63 12.56
C PHE A 117 -11.39 -11.01 11.37
N ILE A 118 -11.33 -11.73 10.24
CA ILE A 118 -10.65 -11.26 9.03
C ILE A 118 -11.35 -10.03 8.44
N ILE A 119 -12.68 -10.02 8.40
CA ILE A 119 -13.46 -8.87 7.92
C ILE A 119 -13.20 -7.63 8.79
N ASN A 120 -13.27 -7.78 10.12
CA ASN A 120 -13.05 -6.66 11.05
C ASN A 120 -11.64 -6.09 10.92
N ALA A 121 -10.62 -6.94 10.83
CA ALA A 121 -9.25 -6.49 10.59
C ALA A 121 -9.12 -5.77 9.23
N GLY A 122 -9.84 -6.22 8.19
CA GLY A 122 -9.94 -5.52 6.92
C GLY A 122 -10.54 -4.11 7.04
N TYR A 123 -11.54 -3.92 7.90
CA TYR A 123 -12.11 -2.60 8.19
C TYR A 123 -11.18 -1.70 9.00
N CYS A 124 -10.39 -2.25 9.92
CA CYS A 124 -9.33 -1.48 10.61
C CYS A 124 -8.33 -0.90 9.61
N TRP A 125 -7.97 -1.66 8.56
CA TRP A 125 -7.12 -1.13 7.49
C TRP A 125 -7.81 -0.06 6.64
N ALA A 126 -9.10 -0.22 6.33
CA ALA A 126 -9.86 0.80 5.62
C ALA A 126 -9.87 2.13 6.42
N ALA A 127 -10.16 2.03 7.73
CA ALA A 127 -10.12 3.18 8.64
C ALA A 127 -8.74 3.83 8.67
N LEU A 128 -7.66 3.04 8.77
CA LEU A 128 -6.30 3.54 8.71
C LEU A 128 -6.04 4.31 7.40
N MET A 129 -6.46 3.78 6.25
CA MET A 129 -6.28 4.48 4.97
C MET A 129 -6.96 5.84 4.95
N PHE A 130 -8.18 5.95 5.48
CA PHE A 130 -8.88 7.23 5.57
C PHE A 130 -8.19 8.20 6.54
N VAL A 131 -7.74 7.72 7.70
CA VAL A 131 -6.98 8.54 8.67
C VAL A 131 -5.71 9.08 8.02
N LEU A 132 -4.96 8.23 7.31
CA LEU A 132 -3.75 8.64 6.60
C LEU A 132 -4.04 9.61 5.44
N ALA A 133 -5.16 9.42 4.73
CA ALA A 133 -5.57 10.34 3.68
C ALA A 133 -5.86 11.74 4.23
N ILE A 134 -6.63 11.83 5.32
CA ILE A 134 -6.97 13.08 6.00
C ILE A 134 -5.71 13.73 6.57
N ALA A 135 -4.87 12.96 7.28
CA ALA A 135 -3.62 13.45 7.84
C ALA A 135 -2.69 14.01 6.76
N ASN A 136 -2.58 13.35 5.60
CA ASN A 136 -1.80 13.88 4.49
C ASN A 136 -2.38 15.18 3.91
N VAL A 137 -3.71 15.33 3.82
CA VAL A 137 -4.30 16.61 3.39
C VAL A 137 -3.92 17.72 4.37
N ILE A 138 -4.09 17.49 5.67
CA ILE A 138 -3.74 18.46 6.72
C ILE A 138 -2.27 18.84 6.60
N VAL A 139 -1.38 17.85 6.45
CA VAL A 139 0.05 18.13 6.33
C VAL A 139 0.38 18.89 5.04
N ALA A 140 -0.25 18.51 3.93
CA ALA A 140 -0.06 19.14 2.63
C ALA A 140 -0.56 20.59 2.56
N THR A 141 -1.59 20.94 3.31
CA THR A 141 -2.14 22.32 3.32
C THR A 141 -1.51 23.21 4.38
N SER A 142 -0.97 22.62 5.46
CA SER A 142 -0.48 23.38 6.62
C SER A 142 1.04 23.52 6.66
N PHE A 143 1.80 22.65 5.98
CA PHE A 143 3.26 22.64 6.06
C PHE A 143 3.93 22.67 4.68
N GLY A 144 5.18 23.13 4.65
CA GLY A 144 5.98 23.19 3.42
C GLY A 144 6.45 21.81 2.93
N PHE A 145 6.89 21.76 1.67
CA PHE A 145 7.28 20.54 0.95
C PHE A 145 8.28 19.65 1.71
N ARG A 146 9.24 20.23 2.43
CA ARG A 146 10.24 19.49 3.22
C ARG A 146 9.60 18.69 4.36
N VAL A 147 8.66 19.29 5.10
CA VAL A 147 7.95 18.63 6.22
C VAL A 147 7.02 17.56 5.67
N TRP A 148 6.30 17.88 4.59
CA TRP A 148 5.45 16.92 3.89
C TRP A 148 6.24 15.70 3.38
N GLY A 149 7.42 15.90 2.78
CA GLY A 149 8.26 14.80 2.31
C GLY A 149 8.63 13.83 3.43
N TRP A 150 9.07 14.34 4.58
CA TRP A 150 9.33 13.53 5.78
C TRP A 150 8.08 12.81 6.28
N PHE A 151 6.94 13.49 6.30
CA PHE A 151 5.67 12.89 6.71
C PHE A 151 5.25 11.74 5.78
N VAL A 152 5.41 11.88 4.47
CA VAL A 152 5.09 10.80 3.52
C VAL A 152 6.06 9.63 3.68
N SER A 153 7.36 9.89 3.78
CA SER A 153 8.39 8.85 3.87
C SER A 153 8.38 8.10 5.20
N VAL A 154 8.15 8.80 6.32
CA VAL A 154 8.23 8.20 7.66
C VAL A 154 6.86 8.04 8.29
N GLY A 155 6.02 9.06 8.24
CA GLY A 155 4.69 9.03 8.86
C GLY A 155 3.75 8.04 8.18
N LEU A 156 3.50 8.21 6.89
CA LEU A 156 2.55 7.36 6.15
C LEU A 156 3.05 5.92 6.03
N ILE A 157 4.33 5.72 5.71
CA ILE A 157 4.92 4.38 5.60
C ILE A 157 5.03 3.74 6.99
N GLY A 158 5.54 4.47 7.98
CA GLY A 158 5.70 3.99 9.34
C GLY A 158 4.39 3.56 9.98
N ALA A 159 3.31 4.33 9.80
CA ALA A 159 1.98 3.96 10.31
C ALA A 159 1.49 2.62 9.74
N LYS A 160 1.69 2.36 8.44
CA LYS A 160 1.34 1.09 7.80
C LYS A 160 2.21 -0.07 8.30
N LEU A 161 3.51 0.17 8.47
CA LEU A 161 4.43 -0.83 9.00
C LEU A 161 4.04 -1.24 10.43
N VAL A 162 3.77 -0.25 11.30
CA VAL A 162 3.29 -0.48 12.67
C VAL A 162 1.99 -1.28 12.65
N ALA A 163 1.00 -0.85 11.86
CA ALA A 163 -0.26 -1.58 11.72
C ALA A 163 -0.07 -3.02 11.23
N PHE A 164 0.84 -3.24 10.27
CA PHE A 164 1.21 -4.57 9.79
C PHE A 164 1.80 -5.45 10.90
N PHE A 165 2.76 -4.95 11.68
CA PHE A 165 3.37 -5.71 12.77
C PHE A 165 2.36 -6.03 13.88
N ILE A 166 1.50 -5.06 14.23
CA ILE A 166 0.42 -5.27 15.20
C ILE A 166 -0.53 -6.37 14.71
N GLN A 167 -1.02 -6.26 13.47
CA GLN A 167 -1.90 -7.29 12.89
C GLN A 167 -1.23 -8.65 12.85
N TYR A 168 0.03 -8.72 12.41
CA TYR A 168 0.80 -9.95 12.36
C TYR A 168 0.89 -10.61 13.74
N ALA A 169 1.24 -9.83 14.78
CA ALA A 169 1.32 -10.33 16.14
C ALA A 169 -0.04 -10.85 16.63
N ILE A 170 -1.11 -10.08 16.46
CA ILE A 170 -2.47 -10.47 16.89
C ILE A 170 -2.91 -11.75 16.18
N MET A 171 -2.80 -11.80 14.85
CA MET A 171 -3.18 -12.98 14.07
C MET A 171 -2.35 -14.20 14.45
N ARG A 172 -1.04 -14.04 14.65
CA ARG A 172 -0.16 -15.14 15.08
C ARG A 172 -0.55 -15.69 16.44
N MET A 173 -0.85 -14.83 17.40
CA MET A 173 -1.32 -15.23 18.72
C MET A 173 -2.67 -15.95 18.64
N ALA A 174 -3.60 -15.43 17.85
CA ALA A 174 -4.93 -16.03 17.67
C ALA A 174 -4.86 -17.43 17.02
N VAL A 175 -4.03 -17.59 15.98
CA VAL A 175 -3.80 -18.89 15.33
C VAL A 175 -3.17 -19.89 16.31
N ARG A 176 -2.16 -19.47 17.09
CA ARG A 176 -1.51 -20.34 18.08
C ARG A 176 -2.50 -20.83 19.14
N LYS A 177 -3.33 -19.93 19.69
CA LYS A 177 -4.36 -20.29 20.68
C LYS A 177 -5.35 -21.31 20.13
N ARG A 178 -5.83 -21.12 18.90
CA ARG A 178 -6.81 -22.03 18.27
C ARG A 178 -6.23 -23.41 17.96
N ARG A 179 -4.99 -23.48 17.48
CA ARG A 179 -4.31 -24.76 17.25
C ARG A 179 -4.05 -25.54 18.54
N ALA A 180 -3.68 -24.85 19.63
CA ALA A 180 -3.49 -25.49 20.94
C ALA A 180 -4.80 -26.04 21.52
N ALA A 181 -5.93 -25.34 21.34
CA ALA A 181 -7.24 -25.84 21.74
C ALA A 181 -7.65 -27.07 20.92
N ALA A 182 -7.42 -27.06 19.60
CA ALA A 182 -7.76 -28.18 18.72
C ALA A 182 -6.99 -29.47 19.07
N SER A 183 -5.73 -29.37 19.51
CA SER A 183 -4.93 -30.51 19.97
C SER A 183 -5.34 -31.06 21.35
N GLN A 184 -6.14 -30.35 22.12
CA GLN A 184 -6.67 -30.84 23.42
C GLN A 184 -8.00 -31.57 23.26
N THR A 185 -8.70 -31.36 22.14
CA THR A 185 -9.97 -32.01 21.80
C THR A 185 -9.84 -33.21 20.86
N ALA A 186 -8.62 -33.53 20.40
CA ALA A 186 -8.30 -34.68 19.54
C ALA A 186 -7.58 -35.76 20.35
#